data_AF-J2ND50-F1
#
_entry.id   AF-J2ND50-F1
#
_cell.length_a   1.000
_cell.length_b   1.000
_cell.length_c   1.000
_cell.angle_alpha   90.00
_cell.angle_beta   90.00
_cell.angle_gamma   90.00
#
_symmetry.space_group_name_H-M   'P 1'
#
loop_
_entity.id
_entity.type
_entity.pdbx_description
1 polymer ?
#
loop_
_entity_poly.entity_id
_entity_poly.type
_entity_poly.pdbx_seq_one_letter_code
_entity_poly.pdbx_strand_id
1 'polypeptide(L)' 'MNFILWVILGTNGAQPATAVDHAEYKNMEACQHAADQIKESLGGVQFQIHTLCTPTDKTK' A
#
# COMPACT_ATOMS: atom_id res chain seq x y z
N MET A 1 13.36 -12.86 -4.43
CA MET A 1 12.86 -12.17 -3.23
C MET A 1 11.66 -11.37 -3.66
N ASN A 2 10.46 -11.80 -3.29
CA ASN A 2 9.24 -11.08 -3.62
C ASN A 2 9.05 -9.92 -2.61
N PHE A 3 8.17 -8.98 -2.93
CA PHE A 3 7.79 -7.86 -2.09
C PHE A 3 6.27 -7.78 -2.01
N ILE A 4 5.73 -7.68 -0.80
CA ILE A 4 4.33 -7.38 -0.56
C ILE A 4 4.19 -5.85 -0.49
N LEU A 5 3.37 -5.29 -1.37
CA LEU A 5 2.82 -3.96 -1.23
C LEU A 5 1.61 -4.03 -0.31
N TRP A 6 1.66 -3.38 0.83
CA TRP A 6 0.52 -3.14 1.69
C TRP A 6 -0.08 -1.77 1.36
N VAL A 7 -1.39 -1.72 1.21
CA VAL A 7 -2.15 -0.49 0.97
C VAL A 7 -3.13 -0.31 2.10
N ILE A 8 -2.94 0.73 2.89
CA ILE A 8 -3.72 1.04 4.08
C ILE A 8 -4.50 2.33 3.79
N LEU A 9 -5.82 2.21 3.73
CA LEU A 9 -6.74 3.33 3.50
C LEU A 9 -7.39 3.72 4.82
N GLY A 10 -7.08 4.93 5.30
CA GLY A 10 -7.70 5.56 6.46
C GLY A 10 -8.69 6.64 6.06
N THR A 11 -9.75 6.82 6.84
CA THR A 11 -10.70 7.93 6.67
C THR A 11 -10.46 9.02 7.70
N ASN A 12 -10.50 10.30 7.32
CA ASN A 12 -10.38 11.44 8.25
C ASN A 12 -11.63 11.66 9.15
N GLY A 13 -12.64 10.79 9.08
CA GLY A 13 -13.92 10.90 9.81
C GLY A 13 -14.08 9.89 10.94
N ALA A 14 -15.18 10.00 11.70
CA ALA A 14 -15.41 9.26 12.95
C ALA A 14 -15.44 7.72 12.85
N GLN A 15 -15.52 7.14 11.63
CA GLN A 15 -15.13 5.76 11.24
C GLN A 15 -15.56 5.51 9.77
N PRO A 16 -14.90 4.61 9.01
CA PRO A 16 -14.83 3.17 9.23
C PRO A 16 -13.40 2.64 9.45
N ALA A 17 -13.30 1.36 9.84
CA ALA A 17 -12.05 0.65 10.03
C ALA A 17 -11.11 0.79 8.82
N THR A 18 -9.81 0.89 9.08
CA THR A 18 -8.76 0.94 8.07
C THR A 18 -8.91 -0.24 7.11
N ALA A 19 -9.10 0.03 5.82
CA ALA A 19 -9.06 -1.03 4.81
C ALA A 19 -7.60 -1.33 4.51
N VAL A 20 -7.22 -2.60 4.62
CA VAL A 20 -5.87 -3.06 4.32
C VAL A 20 -5.95 -4.04 3.16
N ASP A 21 -5.28 -3.71 2.06
CA ASP A 21 -5.11 -4.58 0.90
C ASP A 21 -3.62 -4.90 0.71
N HIS A 22 -3.32 -5.97 -0.02
CA HIS A 22 -1.96 -6.40 -0.29
C HIS A 22 -1.79 -7.04 -1.67
N ALA A 23 -0.66 -6.76 -2.32
CA ALA A 23 -0.30 -7.34 -3.61
C ALA A 23 1.19 -7.74 -3.64
N GLU A 24 1.51 -8.86 -4.27
CA GLU A 24 2.88 -9.37 -4.37
C GLU A 24 3.56 -8.97 -5.68
N TYR A 25 4.81 -8.53 -5.57
CA TYR A 25 5.66 -8.09 -6.67
C TYR A 25 6.99 -8.84 -6.66
N LYS A 26 7.56 -9.06 -7.85
CA LYS A 26 8.80 -9.84 -8.03
C LYS A 26 10.07 -9.08 -7.62
N ASN A 27 9.99 -7.76 -7.48
CA ASN A 27 11.11 -6.90 -7.12
C ASN A 27 10.61 -5.61 -6.43
N MET A 28 11.53 -4.91 -5.76
CA MET A 28 11.23 -3.71 -4.97
C MET A 28 10.77 -2.54 -5.85
N GLU A 29 11.36 -2.40 -7.04
CA GLU A 29 11.06 -1.31 -7.98
C GLU A 29 9.60 -1.37 -8.46
N ALA A 30 9.10 -2.56 -8.81
CA ALA A 30 7.71 -2.75 -9.20
C ALA A 30 6.74 -2.50 -8.03
N CYS A 31 7.12 -2.85 -6.81
CA CYS A 31 6.33 -2.56 -5.62
C CYS A 31 6.23 -1.05 -5.36
N GLN A 32 7.36 -0.34 -5.46
CA GLN A 32 7.41 1.12 -5.30
C GLN A 32 6.63 1.83 -6.40
N HIS A 33 6.81 1.42 -7.65
CA HIS A 33 6.07 2.00 -8.77
C HIS A 33 4.56 1.84 -8.62
N ALA A 34 4.09 0.67 -8.17
CA ALA A 34 2.68 0.46 -7.88
C ALA A 34 2.20 1.31 -6.69
N ALA A 35 3.00 1.48 -5.65
CA ALA A 35 2.68 2.33 -4.51
C ALA A 35 2.47 3.80 -4.94
N ASP A 36 3.33 4.31 -5.82
CA ASP A 36 3.22 5.68 -6.33
C ASP A 36 2.00 5.84 -7.23
N GLN A 37 1.72 4.87 -8.12
CA GLN A 37 0.51 4.89 -8.95
C GLN A 37 -0.78 4.91 -8.10
N ILE A 38 -0.83 4.19 -6.99
CA ILE A 38 -1.98 4.17 -6.07
C ILE A 38 -2.14 5.53 -5.39
N LYS A 39 -1.05 6.14 -4.92
CA LYS A 39 -1.08 7.49 -4.33
C LYS A 39 -1.55 8.53 -5.33
N GLU A 40 -1.08 8.48 -6.58
CA GLU A 40 -1.49 9.41 -7.63
C GLU A 40 -2.96 9.20 -8.01
N SER A 41 -3.38 7.94 -8.23
CA SER A 41 -4.76 7.60 -8.61
C SER A 41 -5.79 8.04 -7.56
N LEU A 42 -5.37 8.10 -6.30
CA LEU A 42 -6.21 8.48 -5.18
C LEU A 42 -5.86 9.86 -4.59
N GLY A 43 -4.99 10.62 -5.26
CA GLY A 43 -4.48 11.94 -4.81
C GLY A 43 -5.51 13.08 -4.80
N GLY A 44 -6.79 12.79 -5.03
CA GLY A 44 -7.91 13.73 -4.96
C GLY A 44 -9.06 13.28 -4.05
N VAL A 45 -8.91 12.14 -3.37
CA VAL A 45 -9.96 11.56 -2.52
C VAL A 45 -9.67 11.91 -1.05
N GLN A 46 -10.68 12.15 -0.21
CA GLN A 46 -10.52 12.55 1.21
C GLN A 46 -9.96 11.45 2.15
N PHE A 47 -9.27 10.45 1.59
CA PHE A 47 -8.69 9.34 2.32
C PHE A 47 -7.20 9.58 2.60
N GLN A 48 -6.73 9.14 3.77
CA GLN A 48 -5.31 8.98 4.04
C GLN A 48 -4.85 7.64 3.50
N ILE A 49 -3.74 7.62 2.75
CA ILE A 49 -3.27 6.43 2.05
C ILE A 49 -1.83 6.18 2.46
N HIS A 50 -1.59 5.03 3.07
CA HIS A 50 -0.27 4.58 3.43
C HIS A 50 0.06 3.33 2.63
N THR A 51 1.16 3.38 1.89
CA THR A 51 1.67 2.26 1.10
C THR A 51 3.00 1.80 1.68
N LEU A 52 3.17 0.50 1.91
CA LEU A 52 4.40 -0.07 2.45
C LEU A 52 4.85 -1.27 1.61
N CYS A 53 6.10 -1.26 1.14
CA CYS A 53 6.72 -2.40 0.48
C CYS A 53 7.54 -3.20 1.49
N THR A 54 7.09 -4.40 1.84
CA THR A 54 7.84 -5.32 2.70
C THR A 54 8.34 -6.52 1.90
N PRO A 55 9.58 -6.99 2.08
CA PRO A 55 10.01 -8.24 1.45
C PRO A 55 9.20 -9.43 1.98
N THR A 56 8.84 -10.37 1.09
CA THR A 56 8.02 -11.55 1.40
C THR A 56 8.82 -12.70 2.02
N ASP A 57 10.13 -12.55 2.16
CA ASP A 57 10.95 -13.47 2.92
C ASP A 57 10.56 -13.33 4.39
N LYS A 58 9.79 -14.29 4.89
CA LYS A 58 9.49 -14.51 6.32
C LYS A 58 10.63 -13.99 7.18
N THR A 59 10.32 -13.14 8.16
CA THR A 59 11.02 -13.01 9.44
C THR A 59 12.36 -13.75 9.50
N LYS A 60 13.46 -13.02 9.37
CA LYS A 60 14.66 -13.40 10.11
C LYS A 60 14.63 -12.68 11.44
#